data_AF-A0A1Y2MEB5-F1
#
_entry.id   AF-A0A1Y2MEB5-F1
#
_cell.length_a   1.000
_cell.length_b   1.000
_cell.length_c   1.000
_cell.angle_alpha   90.00
_cell.angle_beta   90.00
_cell.angle_gamma   90.00
#
_symmetry.space_group_name_H-M   'P 1'
#
loop_
_entity.id
_entity.type
_entity.pdbx_description
1 polymer ?
#
loop_
_entity_poly.entity_id
_entity_poly.type
_entity_poly.pdbx_seq_one_letter_code
_entity_poly.pdbx_strand_id
1 'polypeptide(L)'
;MTSPTPSKVAYSGPSVQTMLSSKTLATNIIKYHNHPTSDSILDDSNLSILESFVRDPSQRAQILAEEGIDVNEPLEGKQISLAAYTVWAHGRKEAEGGSVLKEEDVDLLREWFESGKRDA
;
A
#
# COMPACT_ATOMS: atom_id res chain seq x y z
N MET A 1 -8.53 -1.23 -39.38
CA MET A 1 -8.21 -2.27 -38.38
C MET A 1 -7.84 -1.57 -37.10
N THR A 2 -8.81 -1.32 -36.21
CA THR A 2 -8.56 -0.77 -34.88
C THR A 2 -8.33 -1.94 -33.94
N SER A 3 -7.08 -2.13 -33.51
CA SER A 3 -6.75 -3.10 -32.47
C SER A 3 -7.56 -2.78 -31.20
N PRO A 4 -8.24 -3.74 -30.57
CA PRO A 4 -8.84 -3.51 -29.27
C PRO A 4 -7.71 -3.27 -28.26
N THR A 5 -7.70 -2.08 -27.64
CA THR A 5 -6.88 -1.77 -26.47
C THR A 5 -7.05 -2.89 -25.45
N PRO A 6 -5.98 -3.42 -24.81
CA PRO A 6 -6.15 -4.39 -23.74
C PRO A 6 -7.03 -3.76 -22.66
N SER A 7 -8.23 -4.31 -22.46
CA SER A 7 -9.13 -3.91 -21.38
C SER A 7 -8.36 -4.07 -20.07
N LYS A 8 -7.94 -2.95 -19.47
CA LYS A 8 -7.30 -2.95 -18.14
C LYS A 8 -8.22 -3.73 -17.22
N VAL A 9 -7.78 -4.90 -16.77
CA VAL A 9 -8.61 -5.78 -15.97
C VAL A 9 -8.92 -5.05 -14.67
N ALA A 10 -10.19 -4.88 -14.32
CA ALA A 10 -10.55 -4.14 -13.11
C ALA A 10 -10.15 -4.93 -11.86
N TYR A 11 -9.81 -4.21 -10.78
CA TYR A 11 -9.59 -4.84 -9.49
C TYR A 11 -10.89 -5.51 -8.99
N SER A 12 -10.76 -6.77 -8.56
CA SER A 12 -11.89 -7.65 -8.21
C SER A 12 -11.91 -8.06 -6.73
N GLY A 13 -10.99 -7.53 -5.92
CA GLY A 13 -10.89 -7.83 -4.50
C GLY A 13 -11.75 -6.92 -3.61
N PRO A 14 -11.60 -7.05 -2.27
CA PRO A 14 -12.31 -6.20 -1.31
C PRO A 14 -11.93 -4.72 -1.47
N SER A 15 -12.87 -3.83 -1.14
CA SER A 15 -12.60 -2.38 -1.15
C SER A 15 -11.48 -2.01 -0.18
N VAL A 16 -10.83 -0.87 -0.41
CA VAL A 16 -9.78 -0.33 0.48
C VAL A 16 -10.30 -0.23 1.92
N GLN A 17 -11.50 0.32 2.11
CA GLN A 17 -12.12 0.43 3.43
C GLN A 17 -12.28 -0.93 4.12
N THR A 18 -12.72 -1.97 3.39
CA THR A 18 -12.83 -3.33 3.91
C THR A 18 -11.46 -3.90 4.27
N MET A 19 -10.43 -3.68 3.45
CA MET A 19 -9.07 -4.15 3.72
C MET A 19 -8.46 -3.51 4.97
N LEU A 20 -8.65 -2.20 5.15
CA LEU A 20 -8.19 -1.47 6.33
C LEU A 20 -8.90 -1.96 7.59
N SER A 21 -10.23 -2.08 7.56
CA SER A 21 -11.03 -2.55 8.70
C SER A 21 -10.71 -3.99 9.10
N SER A 22 -10.47 -4.88 8.12
CA SER A 22 -10.15 -6.29 8.35
C SER A 22 -8.67 -6.56 8.61
N LYS A 23 -7.79 -5.54 8.49
CA LYS A 23 -6.32 -5.67 8.59
C LYS A 23 -5.77 -6.73 7.63
N THR A 24 -6.23 -6.67 6.38
CA THR A 24 -5.82 -7.60 5.32
C THR A 24 -5.13 -6.89 4.15
N LEU A 25 -4.72 -5.64 4.33
CA LEU A 25 -4.13 -4.85 3.26
C LEU A 25 -2.87 -5.51 2.67
N ALA A 26 -1.92 -5.93 3.51
CA ALA A 26 -0.67 -6.56 3.06
C ALA A 26 -0.93 -7.85 2.26
N THR A 27 -1.77 -8.74 2.78
CA THR A 27 -2.08 -10.01 2.12
C THR A 27 -2.80 -9.81 0.79
N ASN A 28 -3.69 -8.81 0.70
CA ASN A 28 -4.35 -8.49 -0.56
C ASN A 28 -3.39 -7.83 -1.56
N ILE A 29 -2.46 -6.95 -1.13
CA ILE A 29 -1.42 -6.40 -2.01
C ILE A 29 -0.65 -7.54 -2.68
N ILE A 30 -0.13 -8.48 -1.89
CA ILE A 30 0.64 -9.62 -2.40
C ILE A 30 -0.22 -10.50 -3.32
N LYS A 31 -1.46 -10.80 -2.93
CA LYS A 31 -2.37 -11.66 -3.69
C LYS A 31 -2.74 -11.07 -5.05
N TYR A 32 -2.95 -9.75 -5.12
CA TYR A 32 -3.49 -9.09 -6.30
C TYR A 32 -2.42 -8.46 -7.21
N HIS A 33 -1.17 -8.32 -6.76
CA HIS A 33 -0.11 -7.66 -7.52
C HIS A 33 0.14 -8.25 -8.92
N ASN A 34 0.22 -9.57 -9.04
CA ASN A 34 0.40 -10.28 -10.33
C ASN A 34 -0.78 -11.20 -10.63
N HIS A 35 -1.98 -10.79 -10.24
CA HIS A 35 -3.16 -11.63 -10.40
C HIS A 35 -3.59 -11.70 -11.88
N PRO A 36 -3.80 -12.89 -12.46
CA PRO A 36 -4.00 -13.05 -13.91
C PRO A 36 -5.28 -12.39 -14.44
N THR A 37 -6.25 -12.13 -13.55
CA THR A 37 -7.57 -11.61 -13.90
C THR A 37 -8.02 -10.44 -13.02
N SER A 38 -7.09 -9.69 -12.41
CA SER A 38 -7.42 -8.53 -11.58
C SER A 38 -6.32 -7.49 -11.66
N ASP A 39 -6.68 -6.20 -11.60
CA ASP A 39 -5.69 -5.12 -11.41
C ASP A 39 -4.99 -5.26 -10.06
N SER A 40 -3.81 -4.66 -9.96
CA SER A 40 -3.07 -4.48 -8.72
C SER A 40 -3.75 -3.41 -7.85
N ILE A 41 -3.60 -3.54 -6.53
CA ILE A 41 -4.13 -2.54 -5.57
C ILE A 41 -3.30 -1.26 -5.57
N LEU A 42 -1.99 -1.42 -5.74
CA LEU A 42 -1.01 -0.34 -5.77
C LEU A 42 -0.33 -0.32 -7.14
N ASP A 43 -0.07 0.88 -7.64
CA ASP A 43 0.83 1.08 -8.77
C ASP A 43 2.31 1.06 -8.33
N ASP A 44 3.23 1.12 -9.28
CA ASP A 44 4.68 1.07 -9.02
C ASP A 44 5.16 2.21 -8.10
N SER A 45 4.56 3.39 -8.20
CA SER A 45 4.90 4.54 -7.35
C SER A 45 4.52 4.25 -5.90
N ASN A 46 3.29 3.78 -5.68
CA ASN A 46 2.81 3.38 -4.36
C ASN A 46 3.59 2.20 -3.78
N LEU A 47 3.96 1.22 -4.61
CA LEU A 47 4.78 0.10 -4.19
C LEU A 47 6.17 0.54 -3.74
N SER A 48 6.77 1.52 -4.42
CA SER A 48 8.10 2.04 -4.06
C SER A 48 8.09 2.78 -2.72
N ILE A 49 7.01 3.52 -2.43
CA ILE A 49 6.79 4.15 -1.11
C ILE A 49 6.66 3.07 -0.03
N LEU A 50 5.83 2.06 -0.29
CA LEU A 50 5.59 0.98 0.66
C LEU A 50 6.86 0.16 0.91
N GLU A 51 7.62 -0.17 -0.14
CA GLU A 51 8.90 -0.87 -0.06
C GLU A 51 9.92 -0.11 0.79
N SER A 52 10.07 1.19 0.54
CA SER A 52 10.98 2.06 1.30
C SER A 52 10.64 2.03 2.79
N PHE A 53 9.34 2.07 3.11
CA PHE A 53 8.85 2.01 4.48
C PHE A 53 9.08 0.63 5.13
N VAL A 54 8.76 -0.48 4.47
CA VAL A 54 8.92 -1.81 5.10
C VAL A 54 10.39 -2.22 5.26
N ARG A 55 11.27 -1.72 4.38
CA ARG A 55 12.72 -1.89 4.49
C ARG A 55 13.28 -1.17 5.71
N ASP A 56 12.83 0.05 5.98
CA ASP A 56 13.23 0.82 7.15
C ASP A 56 12.09 1.70 7.69
N PRO A 57 11.26 1.16 8.62
CA PRO A 57 10.14 1.90 9.20
C PRO A 57 10.57 3.15 9.98
N SER A 58 11.84 3.26 10.38
CA SER A 58 12.34 4.45 11.09
C SER A 58 12.39 5.69 10.18
N GLN A 59 12.46 5.50 8.86
CA GLN A 59 12.43 6.58 7.86
C GLN A 59 11.02 7.11 7.56
N ARG A 60 9.99 6.67 8.29
CA ARG A 60 8.58 7.08 8.11
C ARG A 60 8.42 8.59 7.87
N ALA A 61 9.08 9.43 8.68
CA ALA A 61 8.95 10.88 8.56
C ALA A 61 9.54 11.43 7.25
N GLN A 62 10.68 10.88 6.81
CA GLN A 62 11.32 11.27 5.55
C GLN A 62 10.48 10.84 4.35
N ILE A 63 10.00 9.59 4.35
CA ILE A 63 9.17 9.04 3.26
C ILE A 63 7.90 9.89 3.07
N LEU A 64 7.25 10.29 4.16
CA LEU A 64 6.07 11.15 4.09
C LEU A 64 6.41 12.57 3.61
N ALA A 65 7.54 13.12 4.03
CA ALA A 65 7.98 14.45 3.60
C ALA A 65 8.26 14.50 2.09
N GLU A 66 8.79 13.43 1.50
CA GLU A 66 8.98 13.29 0.04
C GLU A 66 7.64 13.33 -0.73
N GLU A 67 6.57 12.82 -0.10
CA GLU A 67 5.19 12.90 -0.60
C GLU A 67 4.48 14.22 -0.25
N GLY A 68 5.19 15.18 0.36
CA GLY A 68 4.64 16.47 0.80
C GLY A 68 3.70 16.37 2.00
N ILE A 69 3.81 15.31 2.81
CA ILE A 69 2.97 15.03 3.97
C ILE A 69 3.77 15.26 5.26
N ASP A 70 3.26 16.11 6.14
CA ASP A 70 3.78 16.22 7.50
C ASP A 70 3.33 15.02 8.34
N VAL A 71 4.30 14.29 8.88
CA VAL A 71 4.09 13.12 9.74
C VAL A 71 3.33 13.43 11.03
N ASN A 72 3.17 14.70 11.42
CA ASN A 72 2.46 15.13 12.62
C ASN A 72 1.06 15.69 12.33
N GLU A 73 0.79 16.14 11.11
CA GLU A 73 -0.49 16.74 10.76
C GLU A 73 -1.59 15.70 10.50
N PRO A 74 -2.87 16.08 10.73
CA PRO A 74 -4.01 15.32 10.22
C PRO A 74 -4.05 15.35 8.70
N LEU A 75 -4.59 14.27 8.10
CA LEU A 75 -4.77 14.16 6.64
C LEU A 75 -6.21 14.44 6.19
N GLU A 76 -7.05 14.97 7.07
CA GLU A 76 -8.44 15.32 6.73
C GLU A 76 -8.49 16.27 5.53
N GLY A 77 -9.29 15.90 4.53
CA GLY A 77 -9.44 16.68 3.29
C GLY A 77 -8.24 16.63 2.33
N LYS A 78 -7.15 15.93 2.68
CA LYS A 78 -5.99 15.76 1.79
C LYS A 78 -6.20 14.54 0.88
N GLN A 79 -5.95 14.72 -0.42
CA GLN A 79 -5.88 13.62 -1.37
C GLN A 79 -4.49 13.00 -1.26
N ILE A 80 -4.41 11.80 -0.71
CA ILE A 80 -3.17 11.08 -0.46
C ILE A 80 -3.25 9.69 -1.08
N SER A 81 -2.10 9.14 -1.43
CA SER A 81 -2.00 7.80 -1.95
C SER A 81 -2.23 6.76 -0.84
N LEU A 82 -2.69 5.55 -1.21
CA LEU A 82 -2.95 4.49 -0.23
C LEU A 82 -1.66 4.05 0.47
N ALA A 83 -0.53 4.03 -0.24
CA ALA A 83 0.77 3.74 0.37
C ALA A 83 1.15 4.82 1.39
N ALA A 84 1.08 6.11 1.02
CA ALA A 84 1.40 7.20 1.93
C ALA A 84 0.49 7.23 3.16
N TYR A 85 -0.82 6.98 2.99
CA TYR A 85 -1.74 6.81 4.12
C TYR A 85 -1.32 5.68 5.05
N THR A 86 -0.93 4.54 4.48
CA THR A 86 -0.50 3.36 5.24
C THR A 86 0.75 3.66 6.07
N VAL A 87 1.72 4.36 5.48
CA VAL A 87 2.94 4.82 6.16
C VAL A 87 2.62 5.82 7.27
N TRP A 88 1.76 6.80 7.00
CA TRP A 88 1.34 7.79 7.99
C TRP A 88 0.59 7.18 9.17
N ALA A 89 -0.31 6.24 8.90
CA ALA A 89 -1.14 5.59 9.91
C ALA A 89 -0.36 4.59 10.77
N HIS A 90 0.79 4.10 10.31
CA HIS A 90 1.59 3.12 11.05
C HIS A 90 2.02 3.66 12.42
N GLY A 91 1.73 2.91 13.48
CA GLY A 91 2.06 3.27 14.86
C GLY A 91 1.19 4.39 15.47
N ARG A 92 0.21 4.93 14.73
CA ARG A 92 -0.76 5.91 15.26
C ARG A 92 -1.97 5.19 15.83
N LYS A 93 -2.32 5.51 17.09
CA LYS A 93 -3.52 4.96 17.76
C LYS A 93 -4.83 5.58 17.26
N GLU A 94 -4.75 6.79 16.69
CA GLU A 94 -5.90 7.58 16.25
C GLU A 94 -6.37 7.27 14.82
N ALA A 95 -5.60 6.49 14.06
CA ALA A 95 -6.05 6.01 12.75
C ALA A 95 -7.24 5.05 12.95
N GLU A 96 -8.35 5.29 12.24
CA GLU A 96 -9.55 4.45 12.29
C GLU A 96 -9.18 2.97 12.05
N GLY A 97 -9.26 2.13 13.09
CA GLY A 97 -8.93 0.69 13.04
C GLY A 97 -7.61 0.26 13.72
N GLY A 98 -6.84 1.20 14.26
CA GLY A 98 -5.48 0.95 14.76
C GLY A 98 -4.48 0.74 13.63
N SER A 99 -3.22 0.39 13.95
CA SER A 99 -2.14 0.27 12.96
C SER A 99 -2.59 -0.51 11.72
N VAL A 100 -2.61 0.17 10.57
CA VAL A 100 -3.08 -0.34 9.27
C VAL A 100 -2.29 -1.56 8.84
N LEU A 101 -0.98 -1.54 9.15
CA LEU A 101 -0.09 -2.70 9.08
C LEU A 101 0.35 -3.04 10.50
N LYS A 102 0.22 -4.30 10.88
CA LYS A 102 0.86 -4.85 12.07
C LYS A 102 2.31 -5.19 11.77
N GLU A 103 3.10 -5.52 12.81
CA GLU A 103 4.49 -5.97 12.62
C GLU A 103 4.56 -7.20 11.70
N GLU A 104 3.65 -8.16 11.85
CA GLU A 104 3.54 -9.34 10.97
C GLU A 104 3.30 -8.97 9.49
N ASP A 105 2.56 -7.89 9.22
CA ASP A 105 2.30 -7.42 7.86
C ASP A 105 3.54 -6.76 7.25
N VAL A 106 4.31 -6.03 8.07
CA VAL A 106 5.57 -5.39 7.64
C VAL A 106 6.60 -6.45 7.28
N ASP A 107 6.74 -7.49 8.10
CA ASP A 107 7.67 -8.59 7.84
C ASP A 107 7.25 -9.38 6.59
N LEU A 108 5.96 -9.67 6.43
CA LEU A 108 5.42 -10.35 5.25
C LEU A 108 5.68 -9.55 3.95
N LEU A 109 5.45 -8.23 3.99
CA LEU A 109 5.72 -7.36 2.84
C LEU A 109 7.22 -7.27 2.55
N ARG A 110 8.06 -7.19 3.59
CA ARG A 110 9.52 -7.18 3.43
C ARG A 110 10.01 -8.45 2.73
N GLU A 111 9.60 -9.63 3.20
CA GLU A 111 9.93 -10.90 2.56
C GLU A 111 9.45 -10.96 1.11
N TRP A 112 8.25 -10.43 0.85
CA TRP A 112 7.72 -10.39 -0.51
C TRP A 112 8.57 -9.51 -1.44
N PHE A 113 8.93 -8.29 -1.03
CA PHE A 113 9.81 -7.41 -1.80
C PHE A 113 11.21 -8.02 -2.00
N GLU A 114 11.82 -8.57 -0.94
CA GLU A 114 13.15 -9.18 -1.00
C GLU A 114 13.19 -10.44 -1.89
N SER A 115 12.08 -11.17 -1.99
CA SER A 115 11.99 -12.37 -2.83
C SER A 115 11.99 -12.11 -4.33
N GLY A 116 11.96 -10.85 -4.77
CA GLY A 116 11.85 -10.47 -6.19
C GLY A 116 10.50 -10.80 -6.82
N LYS A 117 9.52 -11.26 -6.02
CA LYS A 117 8.16 -11.60 -6.48
C LYS A 117 7.34 -10.38 -6.91
N ARG A 118 7.81 -9.17 -6.61
CA ARG A 118 7.27 -7.93 -7.16
C ARG A 118 7.46 -7.88 -8.68
N ASP A 119 8.61 -8.33 -9.17
CA ASP A 119 9.03 -8.19 -10.58
C ASP A 119 8.75 -9.46 -11.42
N ALA A 120 8.19 -10.51 -10.80
CA ALA A 120 7.99 -11.84 -11.38
C ALA A 120 6.57 -12.06 -11.93
#